data_AF-A0AAE0DT14-F1
#
_entry.id   AF-A0AAE0DT14-F1
#
_cell.length_a   1.000
_cell.length_b   1.000
_cell.length_c   1.000
_cell.angle_alpha   90.00
_cell.angle_beta   90.00
_cell.angle_gamma   90.00
#
_symmetry.space_group_name_H-M   'P 1'
#
loop_
_entity.id
_entity.type
_entity.pdbx_description
1 polymer ?
#
loop_
_entity_poly.entity_id
_entity_poly.type
_entity_poly.pdbx_seq_one_letter_code
_entity_poly.pdbx_strand_id
1 'polypeptide(L)' 'MAMDIIKPRDSDFRDIPEEILTDSRYMPHFKDCVGAIDGTHIPVSISPEDQIPHML' A
#
# COMPACT_ATOMS: atom_id res chain seq x y z
N MET A 1 -14.02 23.30 -5.97
CA MET A 1 -14.53 22.03 -5.40
C MET A 1 -14.04 20.91 -6.29
N ALA A 2 -13.14 20.08 -5.78
CA ALA A 2 -12.69 18.86 -6.44
C ALA A 2 -12.30 17.90 -5.32
N MET A 3 -13.09 16.84 -5.14
CA MET A 3 -12.67 15.65 -4.43
C MET A 3 -12.49 14.62 -5.53
N ASP A 4 -11.34 14.64 -6.19
CA ASP A 4 -10.94 13.51 -7.01
C ASP A 4 -10.72 12.35 -6.03
N ILE A 5 -11.77 11.56 -5.84
CA ILE A 5 -11.69 10.35 -5.05
C ILE A 5 -10.80 9.41 -5.87
N ILE A 6 -9.53 9.32 -5.49
CA ILE A 6 -8.60 8.32 -6.01
C ILE A 6 -9.11 6.98 -5.48
N LYS A 7 -9.98 6.34 -6.27
CA LYS A 7 -10.37 4.96 -6.04
C LYS A 7 -9.33 4.06 -6.71
N PRO A 8 -8.81 3.06 -6.01
CA PRO A 8 -8.12 1.95 -6.64
C PRO A 8 -9.00 1.35 -7.74
N ARG A 9 -8.39 0.93 -8.86
CA ARG A 9 -9.13 0.30 -9.97
C ARG A 9 -9.81 -1.00 -9.53
N ASP A 10 -9.19 -1.70 -8.59
CA ASP A 10 -9.77 -2.82 -7.89
C ASP A 10 -10.22 -2.35 -6.49
N SER A 11 -11.52 -2.12 -6.34
CA SER A 11 -12.10 -1.70 -5.06
C SER A 11 -12.02 -2.76 -3.98
N ASP A 12 -11.88 -4.02 -4.39
CA ASP A 12 -11.96 -5.18 -3.51
C ASP A 12 -10.57 -5.75 -3.18
N PHE A 13 -9.50 -5.14 -3.73
CA PHE A 13 -8.10 -5.54 -3.56
C PHE A 13 -7.92 -7.08 -3.60
N ARG A 14 -8.55 -7.71 -4.59
CA ARG A 14 -8.58 -9.16 -4.79
C ARG A 14 -7.29 -9.68 -5.40
N ASP A 15 -6.44 -8.81 -5.90
CA ASP A 15 -5.16 -9.18 -6.48
C ASP A 15 -4.04 -8.27 -5.97
N ILE A 16 -2.81 -8.78 -5.96
CA ILE A 16 -1.61 -7.99 -5.67
C ILE A 16 -1.28 -7.17 -6.92
N PRO A 17 -1.10 -5.84 -6.82
CA PRO A 17 -0.62 -5.02 -7.92
C PRO A 17 0.71 -5.54 -8.49
N GLU A 18 0.90 -5.45 -9.81
CA GLU A 18 2.09 -5.98 -10.50
C GLU A 18 3.39 -5.31 -9.98
N GLU A 19 3.30 -4.05 -9.57
CA GLU A 19 4.39 -3.27 -8.99
C GLU A 19 4.91 -3.89 -7.69
N ILE A 20 4.03 -4.49 -6.88
CA ILE A 20 4.41 -5.20 -5.65
C ILE A 20 4.85 -6.62 -5.98
N LEU A 21 4.14 -7.28 -6.91
CA LEU A 21 4.40 -8.66 -7.32
C LEU A 21 5.82 -8.83 -7.89
N THR A 22 6.32 -7.81 -8.60
CA THR A 22 7.63 -7.83 -9.27
C THR A 22 8.76 -7.28 -8.39
N ASP A 23 8.45 -6.57 -7.31
CA ASP A 23 9.46 -6.01 -6.41
C ASP A 23 9.81 -6.98 -5.27
N SER A 24 11.00 -7.59 -5.38
CA SER A 24 11.54 -8.50 -4.37
C SER A 24 11.66 -7.90 -2.96
N ARG A 25 11.70 -6.57 -2.83
CA ARG A 25 11.72 -5.88 -1.53
C ARG A 25 10.36 -5.89 -0.86
N TYR A 26 9.28 -5.78 -1.64
CA TYR A 26 7.91 -5.67 -1.11
C TYR A 26 7.18 -7.01 -1.10
N MET A 27 7.36 -7.84 -2.13
CA MET A 27 6.65 -9.11 -2.29
C MET A 27 6.66 -10.02 -1.04
N PRO A 28 7.77 -10.19 -0.29
CA PRO A 28 7.76 -11.01 0.93
C PRO A 28 6.81 -10.51 2.03
N HIS A 29 6.52 -9.21 2.07
CA HIS A 29 5.64 -8.60 3.07
C HIS A 29 4.16 -8.67 2.70
N PHE A 30 3.86 -8.72 1.40
CA PHE A 30 2.49 -8.70 0.87
C PHE A 30 2.03 -10.07 0.33
N LYS A 31 2.89 -11.09 0.39
CA LYS A 31 2.55 -12.45 0.03
C LYS A 31 1.38 -12.93 0.89
N ASP A 32 0.31 -13.37 0.23
CA ASP A 32 -0.95 -13.84 0.85
C ASP A 32 -1.73 -12.75 1.62
N CYS A 33 -1.41 -11.46 1.45
CA CYS A 33 -2.15 -10.33 2.07
C CYS A 33 -3.36 -9.83 1.26
N VAL A 34 -3.64 -10.47 0.13
CA VAL A 34 -4.83 -10.21 -0.69
C VAL A 34 -6.08 -10.50 0.15
N GLY A 35 -6.98 -9.52 0.27
CA GLY A 35 -8.18 -9.63 1.12
C GLY A 35 -7.97 -9.31 2.61
N ALA A 36 -6.73 -9.12 3.09
CA ALA A 36 -6.48 -8.52 4.41
C ALA A 36 -6.67 -6.99 4.40
N ILE A 37 -6.85 -6.41 3.21
CA ILE A 37 -7.29 -5.02 2.98
C ILE A 37 -8.81 -4.91 3.18
N ASP A 38 -9.38 -5.65 4.13
CA ASP A 38 -10.72 -5.36 4.65
C ASP A 38 -10.62 -4.16 5.59
N GLY A 39 -10.41 -2.97 4.99
CA GLY A 39 -10.61 -1.63 5.56
C GLY A 39 -9.94 -1.28 6.90
N THR A 40 -9.16 -2.17 7.51
CA THR A 40 -8.59 -1.98 8.83
C THR A 40 -7.36 -1.09 8.70
N HIS A 41 -7.61 0.21 8.72
CA HIS A 41 -6.56 1.21 8.78
C HIS A 41 -5.90 1.14 10.16
N ILE A 42 -4.73 0.52 10.23
CA ILE A 42 -3.88 0.57 11.42
C ILE A 42 -3.06 1.86 11.36
N PRO A 43 -3.12 2.74 12.37
CA PRO A 43 -2.24 3.89 12.42
C PRO A 43 -0.80 3.41 12.58
N VAL A 44 0.01 3.63 11.54
CA VAL A 44 1.46 3.38 11.57
C VAL A 44 2.18 4.72 11.73
N SER A 45 3.01 4.82 12.76
CA SER A 45 3.99 5.90 12.89
C SER A 45 5.36 5.31 12.63
N ILE A 46 6.09 5.89 11.68
CA ILE A 46 7.46 5.50 11.35
C ILE A 46 8.39 6.38 12.17
N SER A 47 9.34 5.76 12.88
CA SER A 47 10.38 6.48 13.61
C SER A 47 11.11 7.45 12.68
N PRO A 48 11.50 8.65 13.14
CA PRO A 48 12.15 9.65 12.28
C PRO A 48 13.39 9.13 11.54
N GLU A 49 14.08 8.15 12.10
CA GLU A 49 15.27 7.49 11.52
C GLU A 49 14.97 6.59 10.32
N ASP A 50 13.74 6.07 10.21
CA ASP A 50 13.30 5.17 9.14
C ASP A 50 12.51 5.90 8.04
N GLN A 51 12.27 7.21 8.22
CA GLN A 51 11.61 8.03 7.21
C GLN A 51 12.57 8.29 6.05
N ILE A 52 12.20 7.84 4.85
CA ILE A 52 12.96 8.16 3.64
C ILE A 52 12.79 9.67 3.39
N PRO A 53 13.88 10.45 3.33
CA PRO A 53 13.79 11.87 3.06
C PRO A 53 13.17 12.08 1.68
N HIS A 54 12.02 12.75 1.61
CA HIS A 54 11.54 13.29 0.36
C HIS A 54 12.48 14.42 -0.05
N MET A 55 13.39 14.14 -0.99
CA MET A 55 14.19 15.18 -1.64
C MET A 55 13.26 15.98 -2.54
N LEU A 56 12.97 17.22 -2.14
CA LEU A 56 12.39 18.26 -2.98
C LEU A 56 13.43 18.75 -4.00
#